data_AF-A0A143WZL9-F1
#
_entry.id   AF-A0A143WZL9-F1
#
_cell.length_a   1.000
_cell.length_b   1.000
_cell.length_c   1.000
_cell.angle_alpha   90.00
_cell.angle_beta   90.00
_cell.angle_gamma   90.00
#
_symmetry.space_group_name_H-M   'P 1'
#
loop_
_entity.id
_entity.type
_entity.pdbx_description
1 polymer ?
#
loop_
_entity_poly.entity_id
_entity_poly.type
_entity_poly.pdbx_seq_one_letter_code
_entity_poly.pdbx_strand_id
1 'polypeptide(L)'
;MDSCIRQAKNYEDFLKLMQEAGYEIKQGKYTSFRAVGQQRFTRGKTLGIEYTEERIKERISGSPKQNMRVCKESELIRQLIDLQNDSRAQQNGGFARWAKLNNLKQAARTLNFLTEKSANLL
;
A
#
# COMPACT_ATOMS: atom_id res chain seq x y z
N MET A 1 -3.22 4.67 -19.46
CA MET A 1 -3.70 4.05 -18.20
C MET A 1 -4.41 5.05 -17.31
N ASP A 2 -3.75 6.04 -16.71
CA ASP A 2 -4.43 7.00 -15.82
C ASP A 2 -5.57 7.79 -16.48
N SER A 3 -5.41 8.14 -17.76
CA SER A 3 -6.47 8.75 -18.57
C SER A 3 -7.70 7.83 -18.66
N CYS A 4 -7.49 6.53 -18.90
CA CYS A 4 -8.54 5.51 -18.96
C CYS A 4 -9.23 5.34 -17.59
N ILE A 5 -8.48 5.38 -16.48
CA ILE A 5 -9.05 5.29 -15.13
C ILE A 5 -10.00 6.46 -14.84
N ARG A 6 -9.66 7.69 -15.27
CA ARG A 6 -10.51 8.86 -15.05
C ARG A 6 -11.78 8.88 -15.91
N GLN A 7 -11.73 8.25 -17.09
CA GLN A 7 -12.82 8.24 -18.06
C GLN A 7 -13.78 7.06 -17.87
N ALA A 8 -13.28 5.95 -17.33
CA ALA A 8 -14.04 4.73 -17.16
C ALA A 8 -15.18 4.91 -16.17
N LYS A 9 -16.33 4.30 -16.48
CA LYS A 9 -17.50 4.23 -15.58
C LYS A 9 -17.41 3.09 -14.59
N ASN A 10 -16.74 2.01 -14.97
CA ASN A 10 -16.50 0.82 -14.16
C ASN A 10 -15.24 0.09 -14.65
N TYR A 11 -14.86 -1.00 -13.98
CA TYR A 11 -13.62 -1.71 -14.31
C TYR A 11 -13.64 -2.34 -15.71
N GLU A 12 -14.78 -2.87 -16.18
CA GLU A 12 -14.86 -3.43 -17.52
C GLU A 12 -14.70 -2.36 -18.61
N ASP A 13 -15.31 -1.18 -18.38
CA ASP A 13 -15.17 -0.01 -19.24
C ASP A 13 -13.72 0.48 -19.31
N PHE A 14 -13.02 0.46 -18.17
CA PHE A 14 -11.58 0.74 -18.11
C PHE A 14 -10.76 -0.22 -18.99
N LEU A 15 -11.08 -1.52 -18.97
CA LEU A 15 -10.37 -2.50 -19.79
C LEU A 15 -10.59 -2.28 -21.29
N LYS A 16 -11.80 -1.89 -21.69
CA LYS A 16 -12.11 -1.51 -23.08
C LYS A 16 -11.32 -0.28 -23.51
N LEU A 17 -11.34 0.79 -22.71
CA LEU A 17 -10.57 2.02 -22.97
C LEU A 17 -9.06 1.75 -23.06
N MET A 18 -8.54 0.78 -22.28
CA MET A 18 -7.14 0.37 -22.37
C MET A 18 -6.83 -0.35 -23.69
N GLN A 19 -7.74 -1.23 -24.15
CA GLN A 19 -7.60 -1.90 -25.45
C GLN A 19 -7.67 -0.90 -26.62
N GLU A 20 -8.60 0.05 -26.57
CA GLU A 20 -8.71 1.15 -27.54
C GLU A 20 -7.46 2.03 -27.55
N ALA A 21 -6.81 2.20 -26.40
CA ALA A 21 -5.51 2.89 -26.30
C ALA A 21 -4.31 2.05 -26.77
N GLY A 22 -4.54 0.87 -27.37
CA GLY A 22 -3.51 0.02 -27.95
C GLY A 22 -2.82 -0.94 -26.97
N TYR A 23 -3.39 -1.17 -25.78
CA TYR A 23 -2.85 -2.15 -24.84
C TYR A 23 -3.44 -3.53 -25.07
N GLU A 24 -2.58 -4.55 -25.02
CA GLU A 24 -3.03 -5.92 -24.83
C GLU A 24 -3.21 -6.22 -23.35
N ILE A 25 -4.26 -6.99 -23.03
CA ILE A 25 -4.64 -7.29 -21.65
C ILE A 25 -4.81 -8.80 -21.51
N LYS A 26 -4.22 -9.37 -20.45
CA LYS A 26 -4.44 -10.75 -20.01
C LYS A 26 -5.07 -10.75 -18.63
N GLN A 27 -6.22 -11.39 -18.52
CA GLN A 27 -6.91 -11.62 -17.26
C GLN A 27 -6.62 -13.03 -16.74
N GLY A 28 -6.51 -13.16 -15.43
CA GLY A 28 -6.17 -14.39 -14.71
C GLY A 28 -6.20 -14.09 -13.21
N LYS A 29 -5.33 -14.73 -12.41
CA LYS A 29 -5.20 -14.34 -10.99
C LYS A 29 -4.84 -12.85 -10.79
N TYR A 30 -4.11 -12.27 -11.75
CA TYR A 30 -3.79 -10.85 -11.78
C TYR A 30 -3.92 -10.33 -13.21
N THR A 31 -4.50 -9.14 -13.35
CA THR A 31 -4.57 -8.45 -14.64
C THR A 31 -3.18 -7.96 -15.07
N SER A 32 -2.79 -8.28 -16.31
CA SER A 32 -1.50 -7.91 -16.89
C SER A 32 -1.70 -7.12 -18.19
N PHE A 33 -0.87 -6.10 -18.39
CA PHE A 33 -0.95 -5.16 -19.50
C PHE A 33 0.33 -5.21 -20.34
N ARG A 34 0.22 -4.97 -21.63
CA ARG A 34 1.35 -4.83 -22.55
C ARG A 34 1.08 -3.70 -23.52
N ALA A 35 1.93 -2.67 -23.51
CA ALA A 35 1.83 -1.58 -24.47
C ALA A 35 2.37 -2.00 -25.84
N VAL A 36 1.99 -1.26 -26.89
CA VAL A 36 2.58 -1.41 -28.23
C VAL A 36 4.11 -1.28 -28.14
N GLY A 37 4.84 -2.21 -28.75
CA GLY A 37 6.31 -2.25 -28.71
C GLY A 37 6.92 -2.85 -27.43
N GLN A 38 6.13 -3.14 -26.40
CA GLN A 38 6.63 -3.81 -25.19
C GLN A 38 6.70 -5.33 -25.42
N GLN A 39 7.87 -5.93 -25.14
CA GLN A 39 8.08 -7.38 -25.34
C GLN A 39 7.26 -8.25 -24.37
N ARG A 40 7.12 -7.84 -23.11
CA ARG A 40 6.55 -8.67 -22.04
C ARG A 40 5.33 -8.01 -21.42
N PHE A 41 4.38 -8.83 -20.98
CA PHE A 41 3.29 -8.39 -20.13
C PHE A 41 3.81 -7.98 -18.75
N THR A 42 3.25 -6.91 -18.21
CA THR A 42 3.54 -6.42 -16.87
C THR A 42 2.26 -6.49 -16.03
N ARG A 43 2.35 -7.10 -14.85
CA ARG A 43 1.22 -7.14 -13.92
C ARG A 43 0.94 -5.75 -13.38
N GLY A 44 -0.33 -5.37 -13.20
CA GLY A 44 -0.69 -4.05 -12.65
C GLY A 44 0.04 -3.75 -11.33
N LYS A 45 0.10 -4.73 -10.42
CA LYS A 45 0.83 -4.60 -9.14
C LYS A 45 2.33 -4.30 -9.28
N THR A 46 2.96 -4.66 -10.40
CA THR A 46 4.38 -4.39 -10.67
C THR A 46 4.59 -2.94 -11.10
N LEU A 47 3.57 -2.32 -11.72
CA LEU A 47 3.57 -0.88 -12.04
C LEU A 47 3.43 -0.02 -10.78
N GLY A 48 2.86 -0.58 -9.71
CA GLY A 48 2.73 0.07 -8.41
C GLY A 48 1.43 -0.31 -7.71
N ILE A 49 1.33 0.04 -6.43
CA ILE A 49 0.13 -0.25 -5.63
C ILE A 49 -1.11 0.45 -6.18
N GLU A 50 -0.96 1.63 -6.80
CA GLU A 50 -2.05 2.42 -7.40
C GLU A 50 -2.61 1.82 -8.70
N TYR A 51 -2.03 0.71 -9.17
CA TYR A 51 -2.41 0.00 -10.39
C TYR A 51 -2.83 -1.46 -10.13
N THR A 52 -3.13 -1.82 -8.87
CA THR A 52 -3.86 -3.06 -8.61
C THR A 52 -5.30 -2.92 -9.07
N GLU A 53 -5.96 -4.05 -9.34
CA GLU A 53 -7.34 -4.07 -9.79
C GLU A 53 -8.28 -3.43 -8.74
N GLU A 54 -8.06 -3.70 -7.46
CA GLU A 54 -8.81 -3.11 -6.36
C GLU A 54 -8.65 -1.58 -6.34
N ARG A 55 -7.42 -1.08 -6.49
CA ARG A 55 -7.16 0.36 -6.51
C ARG A 55 -7.72 1.05 -7.74
N ILE A 56 -7.68 0.40 -8.90
CA ILE A 56 -8.31 0.93 -10.11
C ILE A 56 -9.82 1.04 -9.92
N LYS A 57 -10.47 0.00 -9.36
CA LYS A 57 -11.90 0.02 -9.03
C LYS A 57 -12.26 1.16 -8.08
N GLU A 58 -11.50 1.33 -6.99
CA GLU A 58 -11.69 2.44 -6.03
C GLU A 58 -11.56 3.82 -6.69
N ARG A 59 -10.57 3.99 -7.58
CA ARG A 59 -10.33 5.25 -8.28
C ARG A 59 -11.45 5.58 -9.27
N ILE A 60 -12.02 4.57 -9.92
CA ILE A 60 -13.15 4.72 -10.85
C ILE A 60 -14.44 5.09 -10.10
N SER A 61 -14.70 4.45 -8.95
CA SER A 61 -15.91 4.72 -8.16
C SER A 61 -15.90 6.09 -7.45
N GLY A 62 -14.83 6.87 -7.60
CA GLY A 62 -14.69 8.18 -6.94
C GLY A 62 -14.58 8.07 -5.42
N SER A 63 -14.32 6.89 -4.87
CA SER A 63 -14.21 6.69 -3.42
C SER A 63 -13.04 7.54 -2.90
N PRO A 64 -13.27 8.49 -1.98
CA PRO A 64 -12.17 9.23 -1.36
C PRO A 64 -11.20 8.24 -0.71
N LYS A 65 -9.91 8.61 -0.61
CA LYS A 65 -8.81 7.81 -0.05
C LYS A 65 -9.08 7.43 1.41
N GLN A 66 -10.02 6.53 1.68
CA GLN A 66 -10.43 6.25 3.06
C GLN A 66 -9.48 5.26 3.73
N ASN A 67 -8.64 4.53 2.98
CA ASN A 67 -7.88 3.40 3.54
C ASN A 67 -6.38 3.37 3.22
N MET A 68 -5.69 4.52 3.15
CA MET A 68 -4.21 4.53 3.21
C MET A 68 -3.65 5.45 4.31
N ARG A 69 -4.44 6.42 4.81
CA ARG A 69 -4.04 7.21 5.98
C ARG A 69 -4.24 6.45 7.29
N VAL A 70 -5.28 5.61 7.35
CA VAL A 70 -5.58 4.78 8.54
C VAL A 70 -4.48 3.76 8.85
N CYS A 71 -3.67 3.34 7.86
CA CYS A 71 -2.55 2.45 8.10
C CYS A 71 -1.29 3.15 8.64
N LYS A 72 -1.05 4.44 8.35
CA LYS A 72 0.14 5.11 8.92
C LYS A 72 -0.09 5.48 10.38
N GLU A 73 -1.28 5.96 10.72
CA GLU A 73 -1.60 6.38 12.09
C GLU A 73 -1.73 5.19 13.05
N SER A 74 -2.33 4.09 12.59
CA SER A 74 -2.40 2.85 13.39
C SER A 74 -1.06 2.09 13.46
N GLU A 75 -0.17 2.22 12.47
CA GLU A 75 1.21 1.71 12.56
C GLU A 75 2.11 2.53 13.49
N LEU A 76 1.82 3.81 13.72
CA LEU A 76 2.56 4.66 14.65
C LEU A 76 2.25 4.35 16.12
N ILE A 77 1.08 3.75 16.39
CA ILE A 77 0.65 3.28 17.71
C ILE A 77 0.68 1.74 17.72
N ARG A 78 1.81 1.16 17.29
CA ARG A 78 2.01 -0.29 17.36
C ARG A 78 2.55 -0.65 18.74
N GLN A 79 1.96 -1.66 19.37
CA GLN A 79 2.38 -2.12 20.70
C GLN A 79 3.87 -2.54 20.70
N LEU A 80 4.59 -2.16 21.75
CA LEU A 80 5.98 -2.58 21.99
C LEU A 80 6.01 -4.09 22.27
N ILE A 81 7.08 -4.77 21.84
CA ILE A 81 7.28 -6.19 22.15
C ILE A 81 7.66 -6.31 23.63
N ASP A 82 6.90 -7.11 24.38
CA ASP A 82 7.25 -7.46 25.75
C ASP A 82 8.39 -8.49 25.75
N LEU A 83 9.62 -8.03 26.00
CA LEU A 83 10.78 -8.90 26.01
C LEU A 83 10.79 -9.93 27.15
N GLN A 84 10.08 -9.67 28.24
CA GLN A 84 10.05 -10.58 29.38
C GLN A 84 9.11 -11.74 29.13
N ASN A 85 8.02 -11.51 28.41
CA ASN A 85 6.98 -12.52 28.16
C ASN A 85 7.01 -13.11 26.74
N ASP A 86 7.84 -12.59 25.84
CA ASP A 86 7.97 -13.13 24.48
C ASP A 86 8.96 -14.31 24.41
N SER A 87 8.44 -15.48 24.07
CA SER A 87 9.22 -16.73 24.00
C SER A 87 10.37 -16.67 22.98
N ARG A 88 10.24 -15.89 21.91
CA ARG A 88 11.30 -15.72 20.90
C ARG A 88 12.41 -14.83 21.44
N ALA A 89 12.06 -13.80 22.21
CA ALA A 89 13.05 -12.92 22.85
C ALA A 89 13.85 -13.66 23.93
N GLN A 90 13.22 -14.58 24.66
CA GLN A 90 13.90 -15.42 25.64
C GLN A 90 14.84 -16.44 24.99
N GLN A 91 14.40 -17.05 23.88
CA GLN A 91 15.15 -18.14 23.24
C GLN A 91 16.20 -17.68 22.21
N ASN A 92 16.09 -16.46 21.69
CA ASN A 92 16.96 -15.95 20.63
C ASN A 92 17.51 -14.55 20.96
N GLY A 93 18.79 -14.50 21.32
CA GLY A 93 19.48 -13.23 21.64
C GLY A 93 19.54 -12.24 20.47
N GLY A 94 19.58 -12.71 19.23
CA GLY A 94 19.51 -11.87 18.04
C GLY A 94 18.14 -11.21 17.88
N PHE A 95 17.07 -11.99 18.09
CA PHE A 95 15.70 -11.46 18.10
C PHE A 95 15.48 -10.50 19.27
N ALA A 96 16.00 -10.79 20.47
CA ALA A 96 15.94 -9.88 21.60
C ALA A 96 16.61 -8.53 21.31
N ARG A 97 17.81 -8.54 20.70
CA ARG A 97 18.51 -7.32 20.29
C ARG A 97 17.72 -6.54 19.24
N TRP A 98 17.17 -7.22 18.24
CA TRP A 98 16.32 -6.62 17.23
C TRP A 98 15.06 -5.99 17.84
N ALA A 99 14.40 -6.69 18.77
CA ALA A 99 13.20 -6.24 19.45
C ALA A 99 13.45 -4.97 20.28
N LYS A 100 14.59 -4.87 21.00
CA LYS A 100 14.99 -3.64 21.71
C LYS A 100 15.12 -2.45 20.76
N LEU A 101 15.84 -2.63 19.65
CA LEU A 101 16.05 -1.56 18.67
C LEU A 101 14.74 -1.14 18.01
N ASN A 102 13.87 -2.10 17.71
CA ASN A 102 12.55 -1.85 17.13
C ASN A 102 11.65 -1.10 18.10
N ASN A 103 11.56 -1.53 19.36
CA ASN A 103 10.77 -0.87 20.39
C ASN A 103 11.18 0.59 20.57
N LEU A 104 12.49 0.88 20.61
CA LEU A 104 13.00 2.25 20.72
C LEU A 104 12.59 3.11 19.51
N LYS A 105 12.70 2.58 18.29
CA LYS A 105 12.27 3.28 17.07
C LYS A 105 10.77 3.58 17.08
N GLN A 106 9.95 2.65 17.57
CA GLN A 106 8.50 2.86 17.66
C GLN A 106 8.16 3.91 18.72
N ALA A 107 8.76 3.83 19.92
CA ALA A 107 8.54 4.82 20.97
C ALA A 107 8.90 6.24 20.51
N ALA A 108 10.03 6.42 19.82
CA ALA A 108 10.43 7.71 19.27
C ALA A 108 9.45 8.25 18.21
N ARG A 109 8.95 7.37 17.32
CA ARG A 109 7.94 7.75 16.33
C ARG A 109 6.61 8.16 16.97
N THR A 110 6.17 7.41 17.98
CA THR A 110 4.96 7.74 18.74
C THR A 110 5.12 9.08 19.44
N LEU A 111 6.27 9.34 20.06
CA LEU A 111 6.55 10.63 20.71
C LEU A 111 6.53 11.79 19.70
N ASN A 112 7.22 11.67 18.56
CA ASN A 112 7.21 12.70 17.51
C ASN A 112 5.79 12.95 16.98
N PHE A 113 5.00 11.90 16.80
CA PHE A 113 3.61 12.04 16.36
C PHE A 113 2.76 12.82 17.36
N LEU A 114 2.91 12.55 18.67
CA LEU A 114 2.18 13.26 19.72
C LEU A 114 2.61 14.73 19.81
N THR A 115 3.89 15.04 19.66
CA THR A 115 4.40 16.42 19.70
C THR A 115 4.03 17.23 18.47
N GLU A 116 4.09 16.65 17.27
CA GLU A 116 3.65 17.30 16.03
C GLU A 116 2.16 17.63 16.06
N LYS A 117 1.32 16.78 16.66
CA LYS A 117 -0.11 17.07 16.80
C LYS A 117 -0.43 18.11 17.87
N SER A 118 0.27 18.11 19.00
CA SER A 118 0.02 19.11 20.04
C SER A 118 0.51 20.51 19.65
N ALA A 119 1.59 20.61 18.87
CA ALA A 119 2.12 21.88 18.37
C ALA A 119 1.27 22.55 17.27
N ASN A 120 0.41 21.79 16.57
CA ASN A 120 -0.49 22.30 15.53
C ASN A 120 -1.86 22.76 16.08
N LEU A 121 -2.03 22.86 17.40
CA LEU A 121 -3.25 23.31 18.08
C LEU A 121 -3.10 24.68 18.79
N LEU A 122 -2.01 25.42 18.52
CA LEU A 122 -1.79 26.83 18.88
C LEU A 122 -1.60 27.65 17.61
#